data_AF-A0A381XTX4-F1
#
_entry.id   AF-A0A381XTX4-F1
#
_cell.length_a   1.000
_cell.length_b   1.000
_cell.length_c   1.000
_cell.angle_alpha   90.00
_cell.angle_beta   90.00
_cell.angle_gamma   90.00
#
_symmetry.space_group_name_H-M   'P 1'
#
loop_
_entity.id
_entity.type
_entity.pdbx_description
1 polymer ?
#
loop_
_entity_poly.entity_id
_entity_poly.type
_entity_poly.pdbx_seq_one_letter_code
_entity_poly.pdbx_strand_id
1 'polypeptide(L)'
;VKNYTVDHQNYHIFKAESGTDSQFVHFQWGKFDFRMTFSISEKDESQINSKNIFSSQDGSKYAADKFEVLYHNEWYEFVKPTAHGMQFEETLWRRNGKDYYAEFPRNLWNVAEGICVQELELTEI
;
A
#
# COMPACT_ATOMS: atom_id res chain seq x y z
N VAL A 1 -7.67 -16.79 1.36
CA VAL A 1 -7.81 -15.48 2.05
C VAL A 1 -6.93 -15.53 3.28
N LYS A 2 -5.92 -14.67 3.36
CA LYS A 2 -5.00 -14.57 4.51
C LYS A 2 -5.38 -13.35 5.35
N ASN A 3 -5.20 -13.45 6.66
CA ASN A 3 -5.56 -12.40 7.61
C ASN A 3 -4.30 -11.90 8.32
N TYR A 4 -4.20 -10.60 8.47
CA TYR A 4 -3.13 -9.93 9.20
C TYR A 4 -3.77 -9.11 10.32
N THR A 5 -3.23 -9.21 11.52
CA THR A 5 -3.66 -8.39 12.66
C THR A 5 -2.50 -7.52 13.10
N VAL A 6 -2.67 -6.20 12.95
CA VAL A 6 -1.68 -5.19 13.35
C VAL A 6 -2.39 -4.14 14.19
N ASP A 7 -1.88 -3.84 15.38
CA ASP A 7 -2.46 -2.86 16.31
C ASP A 7 -3.99 -3.05 16.54
N HIS A 8 -4.42 -4.29 16.72
CA HIS A 8 -5.83 -4.68 16.88
C HIS A 8 -6.73 -4.39 15.67
N GLN A 9 -6.14 -4.08 14.52
CA GLN A 9 -6.82 -3.92 13.24
C GLN A 9 -6.63 -5.18 12.40
N ASN A 10 -7.69 -5.63 11.74
CA ASN A 10 -7.66 -6.82 10.90
C ASN A 10 -7.67 -6.43 9.42
N TYR A 11 -6.74 -7.00 8.67
CA TYR A 11 -6.57 -6.81 7.24
C TYR A 11 -6.73 -8.15 6.53
N HIS A 12 -7.43 -8.15 5.40
CA HIS A 12 -7.77 -9.36 4.66
C HIS A 12 -7.17 -9.30 3.25
N ILE A 13 -6.24 -10.21 2.94
CA ILE A 13 -5.70 -10.35 1.59
C ILE A 13 -6.62 -11.20 0.75
N PHE A 14 -7.01 -10.68 -0.42
CA PHE A 14 -7.86 -11.40 -1.37
C PHE A 14 -7.26 -11.54 -2.76
N LYS A 15 -6.21 -10.78 -3.11
CA LYS A 15 -5.45 -10.99 -4.34
C LYS A 15 -4.00 -10.56 -4.17
N ALA A 16 -3.06 -11.36 -4.67
CA ALA A 16 -1.67 -10.96 -4.86
C ALA A 16 -1.24 -11.42 -6.25
N GLU A 17 -0.48 -10.60 -6.96
CA GLU A 17 0.00 -10.88 -8.31
C GLU A 17 1.44 -10.41 -8.44
N SER A 18 2.34 -11.36 -8.69
CA SER A 18 3.75 -11.10 -8.96
C SER A 18 3.96 -11.05 -10.47
N GLY A 19 4.54 -9.96 -10.96
CA GLY A 19 5.00 -9.79 -12.33
C GLY A 19 6.47 -9.37 -12.37
N THR A 20 7.07 -9.39 -13.56
CA THR A 20 8.46 -8.96 -13.75
C THR A 20 8.59 -7.47 -13.47
N ASP A 21 7.76 -6.64 -14.07
CA ASP A 21 7.91 -5.18 -14.03
C ASP A 21 7.22 -4.53 -12.83
N SER A 22 6.10 -5.13 -12.40
CA SER A 22 5.30 -4.66 -11.28
C SER A 22 4.62 -5.83 -10.58
N GLN A 23 4.46 -5.72 -9.27
CA GLN A 23 3.73 -6.65 -8.42
C GLN A 23 2.69 -5.88 -7.61
N PHE A 24 1.59 -6.52 -7.25
CA PHE A 24 0.58 -5.85 -6.43
C PHE A 24 -0.16 -6.79 -5.49
N VAL A 25 -0.68 -6.21 -4.42
CA VAL A 25 -1.54 -6.88 -3.45
C VAL A 25 -2.82 -6.07 -3.28
N HIS A 26 -3.96 -6.76 -3.37
CA HIS A 26 -5.25 -6.23 -2.96
C HIS A 26 -5.62 -6.77 -1.58
N PHE A 27 -6.03 -5.87 -0.71
CA PHE A 27 -6.41 -6.18 0.64
C PHE A 27 -7.55 -5.30 1.14
N GLN A 28 -8.24 -5.74 2.18
CA GLN A 28 -9.34 -5.00 2.78
C GLN A 28 -9.05 -4.67 4.23
N TRP A 29 -9.52 -3.50 4.68
CA TRP A 29 -9.70 -3.19 6.09
C TRP A 29 -11.12 -2.66 6.31
N GLY A 30 -11.87 -3.31 7.19
CA GLY A 30 -13.29 -3.02 7.38
C GLY A 30 -14.08 -3.18 6.07
N LYS A 31 -14.54 -2.06 5.50
CA LYS A 31 -15.29 -2.00 4.23
C LYS A 31 -14.49 -1.43 3.05
N PHE A 32 -13.22 -1.11 3.28
CA PHE A 32 -12.39 -0.41 2.31
C PHE A 32 -11.47 -1.39 1.61
N ASP A 33 -11.46 -1.31 0.29
CA ASP A 33 -10.56 -2.07 -0.56
C ASP A 33 -9.34 -1.23 -0.89
N PHE A 34 -8.18 -1.82 -0.75
CA PHE A 34 -6.89 -1.21 -1.01
C PHE A 34 -6.12 -1.99 -2.06
N ARG A 35 -5.25 -1.28 -2.76
CA ARG A 35 -4.23 -1.85 -3.63
C ARG A 35 -2.89 -1.19 -3.32
N MET A 36 -1.87 -2.00 -3.06
CA MET A 36 -0.49 -1.52 -3.05
C MET A 36 0.27 -2.15 -4.22
N THR A 37 0.96 -1.32 -4.98
CA THR A 37 1.76 -1.71 -6.15
C THR A 37 3.23 -1.45 -5.87
N PHE A 38 4.04 -2.45 -6.18
CA PHE A 38 5.49 -2.42 -6.12
C PHE A 38 6.04 -2.47 -7.56
N SER A 39 6.95 -1.57 -7.89
CA SER A 39 7.55 -1.45 -9.22
C SER A 39 9.06 -1.64 -9.14
N ILE A 40 9.69 -2.12 -10.22
CA ILE A 40 11.15 -2.29 -10.28
C ILE A 40 11.86 -0.98 -9.91
N SER A 41 12.81 -1.04 -8.97
CA SER A 41 13.52 0.13 -8.44
C SER A 41 14.74 0.57 -9.27
N GLU A 42 14.95 0.00 -10.47
CA GLU A 42 16.05 0.39 -11.39
C GLU A 42 15.79 1.71 -12.12
N LYS A 43 14.56 2.23 -12.04
CA LYS A 43 14.14 3.47 -12.71
C LYS A 43 14.06 4.61 -11.71
N ASP A 44 15.04 5.51 -11.78
CA ASP A 44 15.04 6.87 -11.23
C ASP A 44 14.60 7.01 -9.76
N GLU A 45 15.58 7.28 -8.89
CA GLU A 45 15.39 7.63 -7.46
C GLU A 45 14.44 8.81 -7.20
N SER A 46 13.97 9.50 -8.24
CA SER A 46 13.16 10.72 -8.16
C SER A 46 11.64 10.51 -8.05
N GLN A 47 11.13 9.27 -8.19
CA GLN A 47 9.67 9.00 -8.14
C GLN A 47 9.22 8.02 -7.05
N ILE A 48 10.15 7.45 -6.27
CA ILE A 48 9.80 6.44 -5.28
C ILE A 48 9.27 7.12 -4.02
N ASN A 49 7.96 6.98 -3.76
CA ASN A 49 7.32 7.49 -2.54
C ASN A 49 7.74 6.69 -1.28
N SER A 50 8.28 5.47 -1.45
CA SER A 50 8.86 4.68 -0.36
C SER A 50 10.38 4.87 -0.26
N LYS A 51 10.88 4.97 0.98
CA LYS A 51 12.31 4.97 1.26
C LYS A 51 12.91 3.57 1.23
N ASN A 52 12.06 2.55 1.25
CA ASN A 52 12.46 1.16 1.44
C ASN A 52 12.57 0.47 0.07
N ILE A 53 13.67 -0.24 -0.13
CA ILE A 53 13.89 -1.10 -1.29
C ILE A 53 13.80 -2.54 -0.81
N PHE A 54 13.13 -3.38 -1.59
CA PHE A 54 12.91 -4.77 -1.28
C PHE A 54 13.47 -5.65 -2.39
N SER A 55 14.10 -6.76 -2.03
CA SER A 55 14.56 -7.79 -2.96
C SER A 55 13.58 -8.95 -3.01
N SER A 56 13.33 -9.42 -4.23
CA SER A 56 12.70 -10.70 -4.51
C SER A 56 13.71 -11.86 -4.38
N GLN A 57 13.22 -13.10 -4.32
CA GLN A 57 14.04 -14.32 -4.32
C GLN A 57 14.95 -14.46 -5.55
N ASP A 58 14.55 -13.89 -6.69
CA ASP A 58 15.35 -13.86 -7.93
C ASP A 58 16.41 -12.72 -7.97
N GLY A 59 16.47 -11.89 -6.92
CA GLY A 59 17.37 -10.74 -6.82
C GLY A 59 16.86 -9.45 -7.46
N SER A 60 15.68 -9.47 -8.09
CA SER A 60 15.02 -8.27 -8.61
C SER A 60 14.64 -7.33 -7.46
N LYS A 61 14.87 -6.03 -7.66
CA LYS A 61 14.62 -5.00 -6.65
C LYS A 61 13.34 -4.24 -6.94
N TYR A 62 12.53 -4.07 -5.92
CA TYR A 62 11.23 -3.41 -5.98
C TYR A 62 11.13 -2.34 -4.90
N ALA A 63 10.34 -1.31 -5.16
CA ALA A 63 9.93 -0.34 -4.16
C ALA A 63 8.43 -0.10 -4.27
N ALA A 64 7.79 0.30 -3.16
CA ALA A 64 6.37 0.65 -3.20
C ALA A 64 6.19 1.92 -4.06
N ASP A 65 5.42 1.78 -5.12
CA ASP A 65 5.15 2.79 -6.14
C ASP A 65 3.85 3.52 -5.83
N LYS A 66 2.76 2.74 -5.70
CA LYS A 66 1.42 3.29 -5.47
C LYS A 66 0.73 2.61 -4.31
N PHE A 67 -0.01 3.42 -3.56
CA PHE A 67 -0.97 2.94 -2.59
C PHE A 67 -2.31 3.57 -2.87
N GLU A 68 -3.34 2.77 -3.08
CA GLU A 68 -4.64 3.23 -3.56
C GLU A 68 -5.80 2.67 -2.73
N VAL A 69 -6.87 3.45 -2.62
CA VAL A 69 -8.15 3.05 -2.02
C VAL A 69 -9.25 3.08 -3.06
N LEU A 70 -10.13 2.08 -3.05
CA LEU A 70 -11.30 2.05 -3.92
C LEU A 70 -12.43 2.90 -3.31
N TYR A 71 -12.86 3.91 -4.05
CA TYR A 71 -14.00 4.75 -3.69
C TYR A 71 -14.86 5.03 -4.92
N HIS A 72 -16.16 4.73 -4.83
CA HIS A 72 -17.12 4.87 -5.95
C HIS A 72 -16.64 4.21 -7.27
N ASN A 73 -16.14 2.97 -7.17
CA ASN A 73 -15.57 2.18 -8.29
C ASN A 73 -14.36 2.83 -8.98
N GLU A 74 -13.69 3.76 -8.31
CA GLU A 74 -12.49 4.41 -8.79
C GLU A 74 -11.36 4.27 -7.77
N TRP A 75 -10.13 4.01 -8.25
CA TRP A 75 -8.94 3.98 -7.40
C TRP A 75 -8.38 5.38 -7.20
N TYR A 76 -8.30 5.82 -5.94
CA TYR A 76 -7.68 7.07 -5.51
C TYR A 76 -6.32 6.77 -4.90
N GLU A 77 -5.28 7.52 -5.28
CA GLU A 77 -3.92 7.33 -4.80
C GLU A 77 -3.68 8.09 -3.50
N PHE A 78 -2.98 7.46 -2.56
CA PHE A 78 -2.61 8.02 -1.28
C PHE A 78 -1.73 9.26 -1.48
N VAL A 79 -2.05 10.35 -0.78
CA VAL A 79 -1.25 11.58 -0.81
C VAL A 79 -0.53 11.78 0.51
N LYS A 80 -1.28 11.87 1.62
CA LYS A 80 -0.73 12.11 2.96
C LYS A 80 -1.80 11.99 4.04
N PRO A 81 -1.40 11.84 5.32
CA PRO A 81 -2.25 12.17 6.46
C PRO A 81 -2.57 13.68 6.49
N THR A 82 -3.78 14.03 6.92
CA THR A 82 -4.27 15.42 7.04
C THR A 82 -4.65 15.80 8.46
N ALA A 83 -5.03 14.83 9.30
CA ALA A 83 -5.26 15.04 10.72
C ALA A 83 -4.84 13.82 11.55
N HIS A 84 -4.32 14.06 12.74
CA HIS A 84 -3.87 13.02 13.66
C HIS A 84 -4.89 12.80 14.77
N GLY A 85 -5.49 11.61 14.81
CA GLY A 85 -6.22 11.10 15.97
C GLY A 85 -5.39 10.10 16.78
N MET A 86 -5.93 9.62 17.89
CA MET A 86 -5.23 8.64 18.75
C MET A 86 -5.14 7.25 18.10
N GLN A 87 -6.24 6.77 17.52
CA GLN A 87 -6.34 5.45 16.90
C GLN A 87 -6.46 5.51 15.37
N PHE A 88 -7.06 6.59 14.87
CA PHE A 88 -7.28 6.83 13.45
C PHE A 88 -6.63 8.14 13.01
N GLU A 89 -6.25 8.21 11.75
CA GLU A 89 -5.72 9.39 11.06
C GLU A 89 -6.62 9.68 9.86
N GLU A 90 -7.02 10.94 9.69
CA GLU A 90 -7.61 11.39 8.44
C GLU A 90 -6.51 11.42 7.38
N THR A 91 -6.83 10.94 6.19
CA THR A 91 -5.90 10.82 5.07
C THR A 91 -6.53 11.38 3.80
N LEU A 92 -5.71 12.03 3.00
CA LEU A 92 -6.06 12.54 1.68
C LEU A 92 -5.65 11.54 0.61
N TRP A 93 -6.59 11.27 -0.29
CA TRP A 93 -6.43 10.46 -1.49
C TRP A 93 -6.87 11.27 -2.70
N ARG A 94 -6.21 11.06 -3.85
CA ARG A 94 -6.45 11.87 -5.04
C ARG A 94 -6.57 11.05 -6.30
N ARG A 95 -7.49 11.46 -7.17
CA ARG A 95 -7.64 10.93 -8.53
C ARG A 95 -8.09 12.04 -9.47
N ASN A 96 -7.32 12.30 -10.54
CA ASN A 96 -7.71 13.26 -11.59
C ASN A 96 -8.19 14.62 -11.04
N GLY A 97 -7.48 15.15 -10.03
CA GLY A 97 -7.82 16.42 -9.38
C GLY A 97 -8.98 16.38 -8.38
N LYS A 98 -9.62 15.21 -8.17
CA LYS A 98 -10.62 15.00 -7.12
C LYS A 98 -9.96 14.52 -5.84
N ASP A 99 -10.36 15.14 -4.73
CA ASP A 99 -9.90 14.76 -3.40
C ASP A 99 -10.93 13.87 -2.70
N TYR A 100 -10.42 12.88 -1.97
CA TYR A 100 -11.17 12.00 -1.09
C TYR A 100 -10.49 11.97 0.28
N TYR A 101 -11.24 12.37 1.31
CA TYR A 101 -10.77 12.39 2.70
C TYR A 101 -11.46 11.26 3.46
N ALA A 102 -10.67 10.43 4.16
CA ALA A 102 -11.18 9.33 4.95
C ALA A 102 -10.27 9.03 6.14
N GLU A 103 -10.88 8.54 7.22
CA GLU A 103 -10.18 8.11 8.42
C GLU A 103 -9.81 6.62 8.35
N PHE A 104 -8.54 6.32 8.59
CA PHE A 104 -8.00 4.96 8.62
C PHE A 104 -7.11 4.76 9.84
N PRO A 105 -6.77 3.51 10.20
CA PRO A 105 -5.81 3.26 11.26
C PRO A 105 -4.53 4.04 11.06
N ARG A 106 -3.93 4.51 12.16
CA ARG A 106 -2.64 5.22 12.10
C ARG A 106 -1.58 4.42 11.38
N ASN A 107 -0.65 5.12 10.75
CA ASN A 107 0.48 4.51 10.03
C ASN A 107 0.06 3.54 8.90
N LEU A 108 -1.12 3.76 8.29
CA LEU A 108 -1.70 2.86 7.28
C LEU A 108 -0.71 2.51 6.16
N TRP A 109 0.09 3.46 5.68
CA TRP A 109 1.10 3.21 4.64
C TRP A 109 2.10 2.14 5.07
N ASN A 110 2.73 2.29 6.25
CA ASN A 110 3.75 1.36 6.73
C ASN A 110 3.15 -0.02 7.03
N VAL A 111 1.92 -0.05 7.56
CA VAL A 111 1.19 -1.30 7.81
C VAL A 111 0.88 -2.01 6.50
N ALA A 112 0.37 -1.29 5.49
CA ALA A 112 0.12 -1.81 4.16
C ALA A 112 1.40 -2.34 3.52
N GLU A 113 2.49 -1.57 3.57
CA GLU A 113 3.79 -1.96 3.02
C GLU A 113 4.29 -3.26 3.66
N GLY A 114 4.33 -3.34 4.99
CA GLY A 114 4.78 -4.54 5.69
C GLY A 114 3.96 -5.79 5.38
N ILE A 115 2.63 -5.65 5.34
CA ILE A 115 1.71 -6.75 4.97
C ILE A 115 1.98 -7.20 3.53
N CYS A 116 2.11 -6.26 2.59
CA CYS A 116 2.26 -6.58 1.17
C CYS A 116 3.65 -7.14 0.85
N VAL A 117 4.71 -6.63 1.48
CA VAL A 117 6.07 -7.17 1.38
C VAL A 117 6.10 -8.62 1.85
N GLN A 118 5.46 -8.92 2.98
CA GLN A 118 5.36 -10.29 3.48
C GLN A 118 4.54 -11.18 2.53
N GLU A 119 3.44 -10.68 1.96
CA GLU A 119 2.60 -11.46 1.05
C GLU A 119 3.28 -11.74 -0.30
N LEU A 120 4.12 -10.82 -0.78
CA LEU A 120 4.90 -10.96 -2.01
C LEU A 120 6.25 -11.66 -1.79
N GLU A 121 6.52 -12.14 -0.57
CA GLU A 121 7.79 -12.79 -0.20
C GLU A 121 9.03 -11.93 -0.49
N LEU A 122 8.87 -10.61 -0.38
CA LEU A 122 9.94 -9.64 -0.56
C LEU A 122 10.70 -9.44 0.76
N THR A 123 11.98 -9.08 0.67
CA THR A 123 12.84 -8.84 1.83
C THR A 123 13.46 -7.45 1.74
N GLU A 124 13.38 -6.65 2.81
CA GLU A 124 14.02 -5.33 2.88
C GLU A 124 15.56 -5.47 2.83
N ILE A 125 16.23 -4.58 2.09
CA ILE A 125 17.69 -4.61 1.86
C ILE A 125 18.41 -3.32 2.25
#